data_AF-A0A353FMS2-F1
#
_entry.id   AF-A0A353FMS2-F1
#
_cell.length_a   1.000
_cell.length_b   1.000
_cell.length_c   1.000
_cell.angle_alpha   90.00
_cell.angle_beta   90.00
_cell.angle_gamma   90.00
#
_symmetry.space_group_name_H-M   'P 1'
#
loop_
_entity.id
_entity.type
_entity.pdbx_description
1 polymer ?
#
loop_
_entity_poly.entity_id
_entity_poly.type
_entity_poly.pdbx_seq_one_letter_code
_entity_poly.pdbx_strand_id
1 'polypeptide(L)' 'PAIRREFGSGMCNITRCCTEVCPEHIAITDNGIIPLKERVVDRFYDPIAWLIGKLFGRHKKPAPAIEV' A
#
# COMPACT_ATOMS: atom_id res chain seq x y z
N PRO A 1 -3.98 1.82 8.57
CA PRO A 1 -4.26 2.96 7.68
C PRO A 1 -5.63 2.84 7.05
N ALA A 2 -6.36 3.96 6.94
CA ALA A 2 -7.63 4.05 6.22
C ALA A 2 -7.49 3.45 4.82
N ILE A 3 -6.38 3.69 4.11
CA ILE A 3 -6.06 3.12 2.78
C ILE A 3 -6.28 1.61 2.71
N ARG A 4 -5.79 0.85 3.70
CA ARG A 4 -5.92 -0.63 3.72
C ARG A 4 -7.34 -1.09 4.08
N ARG A 5 -8.01 -0.40 5.00
CA ARG A 5 -9.25 -0.88 5.65
C ARG A 5 -10.51 -0.23 5.10
N GLU A 6 -10.51 1.08 4.94
CA GLU A 6 -11.66 1.89 4.53
C GLU A 6 -11.71 2.07 3.01
N PHE A 7 -10.58 2.39 2.38
CA PHE A 7 -10.52 2.57 0.91
C PHE A 7 -10.35 1.26 0.12
N GLY A 8 -10.48 0.11 0.79
CA GLY A 8 -10.49 -1.20 0.12
C GLY A 8 -9.16 -1.63 -0.52
N SER A 9 -8.05 -0.92 -0.31
CA SER A 9 -6.76 -1.30 -0.93
C SER A 9 -6.28 -2.68 -0.45
N GLY A 10 -6.72 -3.12 0.73
CA GLY A 10 -6.45 -4.46 1.24
C GLY A 10 -7.20 -5.59 0.53
N MET A 11 -8.25 -5.27 -0.23
CA MET A 11 -9.06 -6.24 -1.00
C MET A 11 -8.65 -6.31 -2.48
N CYS A 12 -7.80 -5.39 -2.94
CA CYS A 12 -7.36 -5.36 -4.33
C CYS A 12 -6.27 -6.41 -4.60
N ASN A 13 -6.46 -7.24 -5.62
CA ASN A 13 -5.52 -8.31 -6.02
C ASN A 13 -4.59 -7.94 -7.19
N ILE A 14 -4.59 -6.68 -7.64
CA ILE A 14 -3.72 -6.20 -8.75
C ILE A 14 -3.94 -7.01 -10.04
N THR A 15 -5.18 -7.42 -10.30
CA THR A 15 -5.57 -8.15 -11.52
C THR A 15 -5.64 -7.25 -12.76
N ARG A 16 -5.45 -5.94 -12.62
CA ARG A 16 -5.58 -4.92 -13.69
C ARG A 16 -6.97 -4.77 -14.31
N CYS A 17 -8.00 -5.35 -13.73
CA CYS A 17 -9.39 -5.16 -14.21
C CYS A 17 -9.79 -3.67 -14.28
N CYS A 18 -9.30 -2.84 -13.36
CA CYS A 18 -9.56 -1.39 -13.38
C CYS A 18 -8.91 -0.67 -14.57
N THR A 19 -7.75 -1.15 -15.06
CA THR A 19 -7.06 -0.58 -16.22
C THR A 19 -7.74 -1.00 -17.52
N GLU A 20 -8.17 -2.26 -17.62
CA GLU A 20 -8.77 -2.83 -18.83
C GLU A 20 -10.14 -2.21 -19.16
N VAL A 21 -10.93 -1.90 -18.14
CA VAL A 21 -12.29 -1.35 -18.33
C VAL A 21 -12.32 0.18 -18.35
N CYS A 22 -11.20 0.85 -18.11
CA CYS A 22 -11.19 2.30 -17.94
C CYS A 22 -11.43 3.00 -19.29
N PRO A 23 -12.47 3.85 -19.41
CA PRO A 23 -12.80 4.52 -20.67
C PRO A 23 -11.71 5.52 -21.12
N GLU A 24 -10.95 6.06 -20.16
CA GLU A 24 -9.86 7.00 -20.43
C GLU A 24 -8.53 6.29 -20.72
N HIS A 25 -8.52 4.95 -20.77
CA HIS A 25 -7.35 4.12 -21.05
C HIS A 25 -6.11 4.44 -20.18
N ILE A 26 -6.34 4.84 -18.93
CA ILE A 26 -5.26 5.12 -17.98
C ILE A 26 -4.77 3.86 -17.28
N ALA A 27 -3.46 3.76 -17.10
CA ALA A 27 -2.83 2.70 -16.31
C ALA A 27 -2.93 2.98 -14.79
N ILE A 28 -4.16 3.09 -14.28
CA ILE A 28 -4.42 3.44 -12.87
C ILE A 28 -3.86 2.41 -11.90
N THR A 29 -3.86 1.13 -12.29
CA THR A 29 -3.32 0.06 -11.46
C THR A 29 -1.82 0.27 -11.24
N ASP A 30 -1.06 0.53 -12.30
CA ASP A 30 0.39 0.61 -12.26
C ASP A 30 0.89 1.96 -11.71
N ASN A 31 0.25 3.07 -12.07
CA ASN A 31 0.70 4.42 -11.66
C ASN A 31 0.07 4.92 -10.34
N GLY A 32 -1.02 4.29 -9.88
CA GLY A 32 -1.76 4.73 -8.69
C GLY A 32 -1.85 3.65 -7.61
N ILE A 33 -2.50 2.52 -7.94
CA ILE A 33 -2.83 1.48 -6.97
C ILE A 33 -1.58 0.75 -6.44
N ILE A 34 -0.64 0.37 -7.31
CA ILE A 34 0.60 -0.30 -6.89
C ILE A 34 1.43 0.58 -5.95
N PRO A 35 1.75 1.85 -6.25
CA PRO A 35 2.49 2.72 -5.32
C PRO A 35 1.78 2.95 -3.98
N LEU A 36 0.44 2.95 -3.98
CA LEU A 36 -0.36 3.00 -2.75
C LEU A 36 -0.22 1.70 -1.94
N LYS A 37 -0.26 0.55 -2.62
CA LYS A 37 -0.18 -0.76 -1.98
C LYS A 37 1.22 -1.07 -1.49
N GLU A 38 2.27 -0.72 -2.21
CA GLU A 38 3.67 -0.85 -1.77
C GLU A 38 3.88 -0.16 -0.42
N ARG A 39 3.38 1.07 -0.26
CA ARG A 39 3.40 1.79 1.04
C ARG A 39 2.66 1.05 2.17
N VAL A 40 1.61 0.31 1.86
CA VAL A 40 0.90 -0.54 2.83
C VAL A 40 1.72 -1.81 3.12
N VAL A 41 2.32 -2.42 2.10
CA VAL A 41 3.17 -3.61 2.23
C VAL A 41 4.37 -3.32 3.12
N ASP A 42 5.10 -2.25 2.84
CA ASP A 42 6.29 -1.84 3.61
C ASP A 42 5.97 -1.61 5.10
N ARG A 43 4.76 -1.11 5.40
CA ARG A 43 4.35 -0.78 6.78
C ARG A 43 3.89 -1.99 7.59
N PHE A 44 3.25 -2.98 6.97
CA PHE A 44 2.60 -4.08 7.70
C PHE A 44 3.17 -5.46 7.42
N TYR A 45 3.83 -5.65 6.28
CA TYR A 45 4.18 -6.97 5.78
C TYR A 45 5.69 -7.14 5.52
N ASP A 46 6.51 -6.09 5.60
CA ASP A 46 7.97 -6.20 5.48
C ASP A 46 8.59 -6.91 6.70
N PRO A 47 9.07 -8.17 6.54
CA PRO A 47 9.63 -8.94 7.64
C PRO A 47 11.01 -8.40 8.08
N ILE A 48 11.75 -7.77 7.17
CA ILE A 48 13.08 -7.21 7.44
C ILE A 48 12.93 -5.98 8.33
N ALA A 49 12.03 -5.06 7.97
CA ALA A 49 11.73 -3.89 8.79
C ALA A 49 11.25 -4.27 10.20
N TRP A 50 10.39 -5.29 10.33
CA TRP A 50 9.94 -5.80 11.63
C TRP A 50 11.09 -6.40 12.46
N LEU A 51 11.92 -7.25 11.84
CA LEU A 51 13.05 -7.88 12.52
C LEU A 51 14.07 -6.84 13.00
N ILE A 52 14.39 -5.85 12.15
CA ILE A 52 15.26 -4.73 12.52
C ILE A 52 14.64 -3.93 13.66
N GLY A 53 13.34 -3.62 13.61
CA GLY A 53 12.64 -2.92 14.68
C GLY A 53 12.69 -3.68 16.02
N LYS A 54 12.58 -5.01 15.97
CA LYS A 54 12.64 -5.89 17.13
C LYS A 54 14.06 -6.00 17.71
N LEU A 55 15.08 -6.03 16.87
CA LEU A 55 16.49 -6.16 17.29
C LEU A 55 17.12 -4.84 17.73
N PHE A 56 16.77 -3.72 17.09
CA PHE A 56 17.42 -2.42 17.30
C PHE A 56 16.55 -1.40 18.05
N GLY A 57 15.38 -1.79 18.57
CA GLY A 57 14.60 -1.04 19.56
C GLY A 57 14.09 0.35 19.13
N ARG A 58 14.35 0.80 17.90
CA ARG A 58 13.89 2.10 17.40
C ARG A 58 12.59 1.90 16.63
N HIS A 59 11.46 2.11 17.31
CA HIS A 59 10.18 2.33 16.65
C HIS A 59 10.29 3.55 15.72
N LYS A 60 10.58 3.34 14.44
CA LYS A 60 10.30 4.38 13.42
C LYS A 60 8.79 4.58 13.43
N LYS A 61 8.34 5.80 13.75
CA LYS A 61 6.94 6.20 13.47
C LYS A 61 6.73 5.94 11.98
N PRO A 62 5.83 5.03 11.60
CA PRO A 62 5.66 4.75 10.18
C PRO A 62 5.12 6.04 9.54
N ALA A 63 5.63 6.37 8.35
CA ALA A 63 5.38 7.64 7.65
C ALA A 63 3.90 8.07 7.76
N PRO A 64 3.63 9.38 7.90
CA PRO A 64 2.28 9.89 8.08
C PRO A 64 1.41 9.30 6.95
N ALA A 65 0.42 8.50 7.35
CA ALA A 65 -0.61 8.12 6.42
C ALA A 65 -1.32 9.42 6.05
N ILE A 66 -1.66 9.59 4.79
CA ILE A 66 -2.62 10.60 4.39
C ILE A 66 -3.90 10.27 5.17
N GLU A 67 -4.14 11.00 6.24
CA GLU A 67 -5.39 11.02 7.01
C GLU A 67 -6.29 11.99 6.26
N VAL A 68 -7.08 11.45 5.33
CA VAL A 68 -8.20 12.14 4.70
C VAL A 68 -9.47 11.56 5.29
#